data_AF-A0A2E5XIU4-F1
#
_entry.id   AF-A0A2E5XIU4-F1
#
_cell.length_a   1.000
_cell.length_b   1.000
_cell.length_c   1.000
_cell.angle_alpha   90.00
_cell.angle_beta   90.00
_cell.angle_gamma   90.00
#
_symmetry.space_group_name_H-M   'P 1'
#
loop_
_entity.id
_entity.type
_entity.pdbx_description
1 polymer ?
#
loop_
_entity_poly.entity_id
_entity_poly.type
_entity_poly.pdbx_seq_one_letter_code
_entity_poly.pdbx_strand_id
1 'polypeptide(L)'
;MKTLLISLLFITIPAAAAPLPMTCELTSEEVPEIKVRLTERTAVSLRGELLQNGVRLGIFQTGQSKGYGPVWWSFHDAHDAGKGISVLFKDNQHWNPNRRTPRPSETNRVLFVGFDTDLWNWSNTQKPGIFRANRDLIKAAAGFWTISNQCLGGRMKRG
;
A
#
# COMPACT_ATOMS: atom_id res chain seq x y z
N MET A 1 16.54 10.01 56.53
CA MET A 1 16.34 8.87 55.61
C MET A 1 16.10 9.46 54.21
N LYS A 2 17.01 9.20 53.26
CA LYS A 2 17.01 9.79 51.90
C LYS A 2 16.37 8.78 50.95
N THR A 3 15.17 9.08 50.47
CA THR A 3 14.43 8.24 49.52
C THR A 3 15.01 8.47 48.11
N LEU A 4 15.68 7.47 47.53
CA LEU A 4 16.10 7.49 46.13
C LEU A 4 14.87 7.28 45.24
N LEU A 5 14.54 8.27 44.41
CA LEU A 5 13.69 8.09 43.24
C LEU A 5 14.51 7.40 42.14
N ILE A 6 14.12 6.19 41.76
CA ILE A 6 14.65 5.48 40.59
C ILE A 6 13.71 5.77 39.42
N SER A 7 14.15 6.64 38.50
CA SER A 7 13.47 6.88 37.23
C SER A 7 13.75 5.73 36.26
N LEU A 8 12.76 4.86 36.01
CA LEU A 8 12.82 3.88 34.93
C LEU A 8 12.62 4.60 33.57
N LEU A 9 13.71 4.75 32.81
CA LEU A 9 13.62 5.01 31.37
C LEU A 9 13.21 3.73 30.64
N PHE A 10 11.97 3.66 30.19
CA PHE A 10 11.53 2.67 29.21
C PHE A 10 12.06 3.07 27.84
N ILE A 11 13.12 2.41 27.38
CA ILE A 11 13.59 2.50 26.01
C ILE A 11 12.61 1.70 25.14
N THR A 12 11.76 2.39 24.38
CA THR A 12 10.88 1.75 23.40
C THR A 12 11.70 1.38 22.17
N ILE A 13 12.10 0.11 22.07
CA ILE A 13 12.75 -0.40 20.85
C ILE A 13 11.67 -0.44 19.74
N PRO A 14 11.88 0.25 18.60
CA PRO A 14 10.94 0.18 17.50
C PRO A 14 10.89 -1.25 16.96
N ALA A 15 9.70 -1.83 16.91
CA ALA A 15 9.49 -3.17 16.38
C ALA A 15 10.00 -3.25 14.94
N ALA A 16 11.03 -4.07 14.72
CA ALA A 16 11.64 -4.28 13.41
C ALA A 16 10.61 -4.89 12.44
N ALA A 17 10.55 -4.38 11.21
CA ALA A 17 9.72 -4.92 10.15
C ALA A 17 10.23 -6.32 9.77
N ALA A 18 9.33 -7.32 9.70
CA ALA A 18 9.68 -8.68 9.33
C ALA A 18 9.42 -8.91 7.83
N PRO A 19 10.36 -9.53 7.09
CA PRO A 19 10.15 -9.91 5.70
C PRO A 19 8.98 -10.90 5.57
N LEU A 20 8.22 -10.79 4.48
CA LEU A 20 7.05 -11.63 4.23
C LEU A 20 7.46 -13.06 3.83
N PRO A 21 6.80 -14.12 4.35
CA PRO A 21 7.03 -15.50 3.92
C PRO A 21 6.64 -15.78 2.46
N MET A 22 5.78 -14.93 1.86
CA MET A 22 5.38 -14.98 0.45
C MET A 22 5.11 -13.55 -0.07
N THR A 23 5.52 -13.26 -1.29
CA THR A 23 5.37 -11.93 -1.91
C THR A 23 3.93 -11.67 -2.33
N CYS A 24 3.35 -10.56 -1.86
CA CYS A 24 2.02 -10.15 -2.28
C CYS A 24 2.12 -9.24 -3.51
N GLU A 25 1.66 -9.70 -4.67
CA GLU A 25 1.63 -8.89 -5.89
C GLU A 25 0.23 -8.34 -6.16
N LEU A 26 0.16 -7.05 -6.52
CA LEU A 26 -0.99 -6.37 -7.10
C LEU A 26 -0.63 -6.01 -8.54
N THR A 27 -1.42 -6.44 -9.51
CA THR A 27 -1.13 -6.21 -10.94
C THR A 27 -2.19 -5.30 -11.52
N SER A 28 -1.79 -4.25 -12.25
CA SER A 28 -2.75 -3.39 -12.94
C SER A 28 -3.51 -4.20 -13.99
N GLU A 29 -4.83 -4.06 -14.02
CA GLU A 29 -5.67 -4.70 -15.04
C GLU A 29 -5.56 -3.99 -16.39
N GLU A 30 -5.16 -2.72 -16.39
CA GLU A 30 -5.05 -1.87 -17.59
C GLU A 30 -3.68 -1.95 -18.27
N VAL A 31 -2.62 -2.20 -17.48
CA VAL A 31 -1.21 -2.30 -17.92
C VAL A 31 -0.48 -3.37 -17.08
N PRO A 32 -0.54 -4.66 -17.44
CA PRO A 32 -0.04 -5.78 -16.62
C PRO A 32 1.46 -5.75 -16.28
N GLU A 33 2.25 -4.98 -17.02
CA GLU A 33 3.68 -4.75 -16.78
C GLU A 33 3.93 -3.88 -15.54
N ILE A 34 2.89 -3.19 -15.04
CA ILE A 34 2.94 -2.34 -13.85
C ILE A 34 2.36 -3.10 -12.68
N LYS A 35 3.18 -3.25 -11.64
CA LYS A 35 2.89 -4.07 -10.47
C LYS A 35 3.26 -3.37 -9.19
N VAL A 36 2.50 -3.60 -8.14
CA VAL A 36 2.92 -3.35 -6.76
C VAL A 36 3.35 -4.68 -6.15
N ARG A 37 4.59 -4.75 -5.68
CA ARG A 37 5.15 -5.92 -5.02
C ARG A 37 5.35 -5.62 -3.55
N LEU A 38 4.47 -6.14 -2.71
CA LEU A 38 4.53 -5.99 -1.25
C LEU A 38 5.37 -7.14 -0.66
N THR A 39 6.40 -6.80 0.10
CA THR A 39 7.46 -7.71 0.59
C THR A 39 7.75 -7.60 2.08
N GLU A 40 7.21 -6.60 2.78
CA GLU A 40 7.40 -6.38 4.21
C GLU A 40 6.08 -6.18 4.95
N ARG A 41 5.98 -6.75 6.15
CA ARG A 41 4.86 -6.50 7.06
C ARG A 41 5.31 -5.53 8.14
N THR A 42 4.61 -4.41 8.25
CA THR A 42 4.76 -3.50 9.38
C THR A 42 3.63 -3.73 10.39
N ALA A 43 3.68 -3.02 11.52
CA ALA A 43 2.60 -3.06 12.51
C ALA A 43 1.24 -2.61 11.94
N VAL A 44 1.21 -1.84 10.85
CA VAL A 44 0.00 -1.15 10.36
C VAL A 44 -0.23 -1.27 8.86
N SER A 45 0.71 -1.83 8.11
CA SER A 45 0.68 -1.87 6.64
C SER A 45 1.46 -3.06 6.09
N LEU A 46 1.22 -3.32 4.81
CA LEU A 46 2.16 -4.00 3.94
C LEU A 46 2.96 -2.93 3.19
N ARG A 47 4.27 -3.16 3.05
CA ARG A 47 5.19 -2.28 2.35
C ARG A 47 5.91 -3.07 1.24
N GLY A 48 6.23 -2.36 0.17
CA GLY A 48 7.11 -2.86 -0.87
C GLY A 48 7.30 -1.80 -1.94
N GLU A 49 7.19 -2.19 -3.20
CA GLU A 49 7.66 -1.37 -4.32
C GLU A 49 6.61 -1.28 -5.43
N LEU A 50 6.52 -0.11 -6.06
CA LEU A 50 5.88 0.05 -7.35
C LEU A 50 6.90 -0.21 -8.45
N LEU A 51 6.56 -1.11 -9.37
CA LEU A 51 7.41 -1.60 -10.43
C LEU A 51 6.74 -1.35 -11.79
N GLN A 52 7.54 -0.99 -12.79
CA GLN A 52 7.16 -1.03 -14.20
C GLN A 52 8.25 -1.77 -14.97
N ASN A 53 7.89 -2.84 -15.68
CA ASN A 53 8.85 -3.71 -16.38
C ASN A 53 9.97 -4.22 -15.45
N GLY A 54 9.65 -4.48 -14.18
CA GLY A 54 10.61 -4.89 -13.15
C GLY A 54 11.52 -3.77 -12.61
N VAL A 55 11.45 -2.56 -13.17
CA VAL A 55 12.18 -1.39 -12.68
C VAL A 55 11.37 -0.73 -11.57
N ARG A 56 12.03 -0.47 -10.43
CA ARG A 56 11.42 0.23 -9.29
C ARG A 56 11.21 1.71 -9.59
N LEU A 57 9.99 2.17 -9.35
CA LEU A 57 9.59 3.58 -9.43
C LEU A 57 9.57 4.26 -8.06
N GLY A 58 9.30 3.51 -6.99
CA GLY A 58 9.26 4.05 -5.64
C GLY A 58 8.74 3.02 -4.64
N ILE A 59 8.56 3.47 -3.39
CA ILE A 59 8.05 2.64 -2.31
C ILE A 59 6.54 2.78 -2.27
N PHE A 60 5.85 1.64 -2.18
CA PHE A 60 4.40 1.60 -2.07
C PHE A 60 4.01 0.93 -0.77
N GLN A 61 2.95 1.43 -0.14
CA GLN A 61 2.38 0.83 1.06
C GLN A 61 0.86 0.77 0.95
N THR A 62 0.29 -0.29 1.53
CA THR A 62 -1.15 -0.44 1.72
C THR A 62 -1.41 -0.74 3.17
N GLY A 63 -2.32 -0.03 3.82
CA GLY A 63 -2.67 -0.27 5.21
C GLY A 63 -4.16 -0.36 5.44
N GLN A 64 -4.52 -1.02 6.53
CA GLN A 64 -5.92 -1.27 6.88
C GLN A 64 -6.48 -0.18 7.79
N SER A 65 -7.80 -0.14 7.83
CA SER A 65 -8.53 0.52 8.91
C SER A 65 -8.19 -0.11 10.25
N LYS A 66 -7.70 0.67 11.22
CA LYS A 66 -7.62 0.25 12.63
C LYS A 66 -9.00 0.31 13.32
N GLY A 67 -10.05 -0.16 12.64
CA GLY A 67 -11.43 -0.16 13.13
C GLY A 67 -12.20 1.15 12.97
N TYR A 68 -11.56 2.27 12.61
CA TYR A 68 -12.24 3.58 12.48
C TYR A 68 -11.79 4.45 11.29
N GLY A 69 -10.99 3.91 10.36
CA GLY A 69 -10.50 4.64 9.17
C GLY A 69 -10.81 3.93 7.85
N PRO A 70 -10.53 4.54 6.69
CA PRO A 70 -10.50 3.82 5.42
C PRO A 70 -9.26 2.92 5.33
N VAL A 71 -9.31 1.89 4.47
CA VAL A 71 -8.10 1.25 3.96
C VAL A 71 -7.39 2.29 3.11
N TRP A 72 -6.07 2.35 3.18
CA TRP A 72 -5.28 3.44 2.60
C TRP A 72 -4.11 2.91 1.78
N TRP A 73 -3.66 3.73 0.85
CA TRP A 73 -2.42 3.52 0.11
C TRP A 73 -1.50 4.73 0.32
N SER A 74 -0.19 4.50 0.21
CA SER A 74 0.80 5.57 0.07
C SER A 74 1.86 5.18 -0.95
N PHE A 75 2.39 6.18 -1.62
CA PHE A 75 3.50 6.06 -2.55
C PHE A 75 4.51 7.15 -2.22
N HIS A 76 5.81 6.84 -2.28
CA HIS A 76 6.85 7.85 -2.19
C HIS A 76 8.07 7.44 -2.99
N ASP A 77 8.74 8.43 -3.56
CA ASP A 77 10.07 8.29 -4.14
C ASP A 77 11.10 8.98 -3.22
N ALA A 78 12.25 9.37 -3.76
CA ALA A 78 13.27 10.07 -2.99
C ALA A 78 12.94 11.57 -2.75
N HIS A 79 11.88 12.08 -3.36
CA HIS A 79 11.61 13.52 -3.47
C HIS A 79 10.25 13.92 -2.92
N ASP A 80 9.22 13.10 -3.07
CA ASP A 80 7.84 13.43 -2.68
C ASP A 80 7.08 12.19 -2.17
N ALA A 81 5.89 12.42 -1.60
CA ALA A 81 5.01 11.38 -1.09
C ALA A 81 3.52 11.71 -1.32
N GLY A 82 2.78 10.72 -1.82
CA GLY A 82 1.34 10.75 -2.02
C GLY A 82 0.64 9.71 -1.16
N LYS A 83 -0.64 9.94 -0.86
CA LYS A 83 -1.45 9.01 -0.05
C LYS A 83 -2.93 9.19 -0.33
N GLY A 84 -3.67 8.10 -0.22
CA GLY A 84 -5.11 8.14 -0.45
C GLY A 84 -5.84 6.91 0.09
N ILE A 85 -7.07 6.74 -0.40
CA ILE A 85 -7.98 5.67 0.03
C ILE A 85 -7.88 4.50 -0.95
N SER A 86 -7.84 3.29 -0.40
CA SER A 86 -8.00 2.06 -1.17
C SER A 86 -9.43 1.54 -1.03
N VAL A 87 -10.08 1.21 -2.14
CA VAL A 87 -11.39 0.55 -2.15
C VAL A 87 -11.18 -0.90 -2.57
N LEU A 88 -11.49 -1.84 -1.68
CA LEU A 88 -11.30 -3.27 -1.93
C LEU A 88 -12.58 -3.89 -2.50
N PHE A 89 -12.42 -4.87 -3.39
CA PHE A 89 -13.52 -5.54 -4.06
C PHE A 89 -13.34 -7.05 -4.03
N LYS A 90 -14.47 -7.76 -3.92
CA LYS A 90 -14.60 -9.14 -4.38
C LYS A 90 -15.36 -9.12 -5.69
N ASP A 91 -14.66 -9.36 -6.78
CA ASP A 91 -15.18 -9.28 -8.14
C ASP A 91 -15.76 -7.88 -8.41
N ASN A 92 -17.09 -7.72 -8.42
CA ASN A 92 -17.79 -6.44 -8.61
C ASN A 92 -18.42 -5.87 -7.33
N GLN A 93 -18.23 -6.52 -6.18
CA GLN A 93 -18.79 -6.10 -4.90
C GLN A 93 -17.72 -5.42 -4.05
N HIS A 94 -17.96 -4.18 -3.65
CA HIS A 94 -17.03 -3.48 -2.75
C HIS A 94 -17.15 -4.02 -1.32
N TRP A 95 -16.00 -4.13 -0.65
CA TRP A 95 -15.93 -4.38 0.78
C TRP A 95 -16.31 -3.12 1.57
N ASN A 96 -17.07 -3.32 2.65
CA ASN A 96 -17.45 -2.27 3.58
C ASN A 96 -17.36 -2.83 5.01
N PRO A 97 -16.72 -2.13 5.97
CA PRO A 97 -16.60 -2.60 7.35
C PRO A 97 -17.94 -2.83 8.06
N ASN A 98 -19.01 -2.15 7.61
CA ASN A 98 -20.35 -2.26 8.17
C ASN A 98 -21.20 -3.36 7.49
N ARG A 99 -20.62 -4.14 6.57
CA ARG A 99 -21.28 -5.26 5.90
C ARG A 99 -20.56 -6.57 6.22
N ARG A 100 -21.31 -7.67 6.23
CA ARG A 100 -20.75 -9.02 6.46
C ARG A 100 -20.03 -9.57 5.24
N THR A 101 -20.43 -9.15 4.04
CA THR A 101 -19.93 -9.67 2.76
C THR A 101 -19.70 -8.52 1.77
N PRO A 102 -18.64 -8.61 0.93
CA PRO A 102 -17.56 -9.58 1.02
C PRO A 102 -16.73 -9.38 2.30
N ARG A 103 -15.98 -10.40 2.74
CA ARG A 103 -15.01 -10.21 3.84
C ARG A 103 -13.75 -9.56 3.28
N PRO A 104 -12.98 -8.81 4.10
CA PRO A 104 -11.71 -8.25 3.62
C PRO A 104 -10.80 -9.34 3.05
N SER A 105 -10.70 -10.49 3.73
CA SER A 105 -9.86 -11.63 3.31
C SER A 105 -10.27 -12.28 1.98
N GLU A 106 -11.46 -11.99 1.47
CA GLU A 106 -11.98 -12.55 0.21
C GLU A 106 -11.73 -11.59 -0.96
N THR A 107 -11.33 -10.35 -0.70
CA THR A 107 -11.14 -9.35 -1.77
C THR A 107 -9.99 -9.73 -2.69
N ASN A 108 -10.23 -9.58 -4.00
CA ASN A 108 -9.33 -9.95 -5.08
C ASN A 108 -9.01 -8.78 -6.02
N ARG A 109 -9.60 -7.61 -5.79
CA ARG A 109 -9.34 -6.39 -6.58
C ARG A 109 -9.27 -5.16 -5.67
N VAL A 110 -8.52 -4.15 -6.07
CA VAL A 110 -8.41 -2.86 -5.36
C VAL A 110 -8.40 -1.70 -6.35
N LEU A 111 -9.01 -0.59 -5.96
CA LEU A 111 -8.89 0.71 -6.62
C LEU A 111 -8.16 1.69 -5.68
N PHE A 112 -7.11 2.34 -6.18
CA PHE A 112 -6.36 3.35 -5.45
C PHE A 112 -6.87 4.75 -5.81
N VAL A 113 -7.79 5.26 -5.01
CA VAL A 113 -8.48 6.53 -5.31
C VAL A 113 -7.48 7.68 -5.29
N GLY A 114 -7.42 8.42 -6.40
CA GLY A 114 -6.59 9.62 -6.57
C GLY A 114 -5.13 9.36 -6.90
N PHE A 115 -4.71 8.10 -7.06
CA PHE A 115 -3.30 7.78 -7.28
C PHE A 115 -2.76 8.34 -8.61
N ASP A 116 -3.57 8.29 -9.66
CA ASP A 116 -3.31 8.90 -10.96
C ASP A 116 -3.12 10.43 -10.86
N THR A 117 -3.96 11.08 -10.06
CA THR A 117 -3.93 12.53 -9.86
C THR A 117 -2.70 12.94 -9.06
N ASP A 118 -2.31 12.18 -8.04
CA ASP A 118 -1.06 12.39 -7.30
C ASP A 118 0.13 12.27 -8.26
N LEU A 119 0.21 11.20 -9.05
CA LEU A 119 1.29 11.01 -10.03
C LEU A 119 1.32 12.10 -11.11
N TRP A 120 0.17 12.58 -11.57
CA TRP A 120 0.07 13.66 -12.56
C TRP A 120 0.66 14.97 -12.04
N ASN A 121 0.42 15.27 -10.76
CA ASN A 121 0.85 16.51 -10.11
C ASN A 121 2.15 16.35 -9.30
N TRP A 122 2.86 15.23 -9.48
CA TRP A 122 4.00 14.87 -8.64
C TRP A 122 5.09 15.94 -8.63
N SER A 123 5.38 16.47 -7.44
CA SER A 123 6.28 17.59 -7.25
C SER A 123 7.69 17.11 -6.98
N ASN A 124 8.44 16.83 -8.04
CA ASN A 124 9.87 16.57 -7.94
C ASN A 124 10.64 17.84 -8.33
N THR A 125 11.38 18.42 -7.38
CA THR A 125 12.16 19.65 -7.59
C THR A 125 13.26 19.51 -8.63
N GLN A 126 13.73 18.29 -8.91
CA GLN A 126 14.76 18.00 -9.91
C GLN A 126 14.15 17.66 -11.28
N LYS A 127 12.96 17.06 -11.31
CA LYS A 127 12.23 16.68 -12.53
C LYS A 127 10.71 16.84 -12.35
N PRO A 128 10.17 18.06 -12.42
CA PRO A 128 8.74 18.30 -12.23
C PRO A 128 7.91 17.44 -13.18
N GLY A 129 6.90 16.73 -12.66
CA GLY A 129 6.03 15.88 -13.47
C GLY A 129 6.72 14.63 -14.05
N ILE A 130 7.72 14.08 -13.37
CA ILE A 130 8.44 12.86 -13.79
C ILE A 130 7.50 11.69 -14.18
N PHE A 131 6.37 11.54 -13.50
CA PHE A 131 5.37 10.51 -13.80
C PHE A 131 4.32 10.96 -14.82
N ARG A 132 4.11 12.26 -15.00
CA ARG A 132 3.09 12.82 -15.91
C ARG A 132 3.29 12.40 -17.36
N ALA A 133 4.54 12.24 -17.80
CA ALA A 133 4.88 11.78 -19.14
C ALA A 133 4.60 10.28 -19.36
N ASN A 134 4.48 9.50 -18.29
CA ASN A 134 4.30 8.06 -18.33
C ASN A 134 2.80 7.71 -18.37
N ARG A 135 2.22 7.72 -19.57
CA ARG A 135 0.79 7.51 -19.77
C ARG A 135 0.30 6.15 -19.29
N ASP A 136 1.11 5.11 -19.46
CA ASP A 136 0.80 3.77 -18.99
C ASP A 136 0.69 3.73 -17.46
N LEU A 137 1.60 4.40 -16.76
CA LEU A 137 1.55 4.51 -15.31
C LEU A 137 0.32 5.27 -14.82
N ILE A 138 -0.03 6.39 -15.46
CA ILE A 138 -1.25 7.15 -15.12
C ILE A 138 -2.50 6.30 -15.37
N LYS A 139 -2.55 5.59 -16.50
CA LYS A 139 -3.65 4.67 -16.84
C LYS A 139 -3.79 3.55 -15.81
N ALA A 140 -2.67 2.92 -15.44
CA ALA A 140 -2.64 1.87 -14.43
C ALA A 140 -3.11 2.38 -13.05
N ALA A 141 -2.67 3.58 -12.67
CA ALA A 141 -3.04 4.20 -11.40
C ALA A 141 -4.52 4.57 -11.29
N ALA A 142 -5.16 4.94 -12.41
CA ALA A 142 -6.59 5.25 -12.47
C ALA A 142 -7.47 3.99 -12.48
N GLY A 143 -6.90 2.83 -12.80
CA GLY A 143 -7.61 1.57 -13.00
C GLY A 143 -7.66 0.65 -11.78
N PHE A 144 -8.29 -0.50 -11.98
CA PHE A 144 -8.31 -1.58 -11.01
C PHE A 144 -6.99 -2.36 -11.00
N TRP A 145 -6.68 -2.90 -9.83
CA TRP A 145 -5.54 -3.77 -9.60
C TRP A 145 -6.03 -5.12 -9.09
N THR A 146 -5.65 -6.19 -9.77
CA THR A 146 -5.90 -7.55 -9.32
C THR A 146 -4.94 -7.90 -8.19
N ILE A 147 -5.49 -8.42 -7.10
CA ILE A 147 -4.77 -8.89 -5.91
C ILE A 147 -4.46 -10.37 -6.12
N SER A 148 -3.17 -10.74 -6.06
CA SER A 148 -2.77 -12.15 -6.10
C SER A 148 -3.37 -12.96 -4.94
N ASN A 149 -3.61 -14.25 -5.18
CA ASN A 149 -4.18 -15.17 -4.18
C ASN A 149 -3.30 -15.38 -2.94
N GLN A 150 -2.04 -14.93 -2.98
CA GLN A 150 -1.14 -14.91 -1.83
C GLN A 150 -1.48 -13.77 -0.86
N CYS A 151 -2.27 -12.78 -1.30
CA CYS A 151 -2.83 -11.73 -0.47
C CYS A 151 -4.33 -11.96 -0.21
N LEU A 152 -4.71 -11.99 1.07
CA LEU A 152 -6.07 -11.98 1.58
C LEU A 152 -6.50 -10.52 1.84
N GLY A 153 -6.83 -9.77 0.78
CA GLY A 153 -7.31 -8.38 0.89
C GLY A 153 -6.38 -7.45 1.65
N GLY A 154 -5.11 -7.42 1.25
CA GLY A 154 -4.06 -6.67 1.94
C GLY A 154 -3.56 -7.32 3.24
N ARG A 155 -3.92 -8.58 3.51
CA ARG A 155 -3.23 -9.46 4.48
C ARG A 155 -2.45 -10.50 3.71
N MET A 156 -1.36 -11.03 4.25
CA MET A 156 -0.83 -12.28 3.71
C MET A 156 -1.65 -13.47 4.17
N LYS A 157 -1.71 -14.50 3.34
CA LYS A 157 -2.01 -15.85 3.82
C LYS A 157 -0.91 -16.25 4.80
N ARG A 158 -1.29 -16.71 6.00
CA ARG A 158 -0.32 -17.38 6.88
C ARG A 158 0.10 -18.67 6.17
N GLY A 159 1.41 -18.82 5.93
CA GLY A 159 2.00 -20.10 5.56
C GLY A 159 1.79 -21.13 6.66
#